data_AF-A0A8S3XMG3-F1
#
_entry.id   AF-A0A8S3XMG3-F1
#
_cell.length_a   1.000
_cell.length_b   1.000
_cell.length_c   1.000
_cell.angle_alpha   90.00
_cell.angle_beta   90.00
_cell.angle_gamma   90.00
#
_symmetry.space_group_name_H-M   'P 1'
#
loop_
_entity.id
_entity.type
_entity.pdbx_description
1 polymer ?
#
loop_
_entity_poly.entity_id
_entity_poly.type
_entity_poly.pdbx_seq_one_letter_code
_entity_poly.pdbx_strand_id
1 'polypeptide(L)' 'MDFIIRSRANKAIVEKGPTPLYAEELKLSLAKYKDLQDLCNKNVIPNRYHQEYLSMKHDENVRDALAETDEDEEN' A
#
# COMPACT_ATOMS: atom_id res chain seq x y z
N MET A 1 -1.81 -52.55 24.14
CA MET A 1 -2.50 -52.32 22.85
C MET A 1 -2.04 -50.94 22.44
N ASP A 2 -0.94 -50.86 21.70
CA ASP A 2 -0.20 -49.62 21.53
C ASP A 2 -0.52 -49.03 20.16
N PHE A 3 -1.21 -47.89 20.15
CA PHE A 3 -1.57 -47.19 18.92
C PHE A 3 -0.40 -46.30 18.48
N ILE A 4 0.29 -46.72 17.42
CA ILE A 4 1.32 -45.90 16.76
C ILE A 4 0.61 -44.82 15.93
N ILE A 5 0.64 -43.57 16.38
CA ILE A 5 0.18 -42.41 15.60
C ILE A 5 1.30 -42.00 14.63
N ARG A 6 1.16 -42.33 13.35
CA ARG A 6 2.05 -41.79 12.29
C ARG A 6 1.53 -40.41 11.91
N SER A 7 2.26 -39.34 12.25
CA SER A 7 1.93 -38.00 11.77
C SER A 7 2.18 -37.91 10.26
N ARG A 8 1.12 -37.64 9.49
CA ARG A 8 1.26 -37.24 8.09
C ARG A 8 1.53 -35.74 8.08
N ALA A 9 2.74 -35.34 7.70
CA ALA A 9 3.02 -33.94 7.41
C ALA A 9 2.15 -33.50 6.23
N ASN A 10 1.13 -32.69 6.51
CA ASN A 10 0.36 -32.00 5.47
C ASN A 10 1.29 -30.97 4.83
N LYS A 11 1.87 -31.33 3.68
CA LYS A 11 2.59 -30.37 2.83
C LYS A 11 1.54 -29.45 2.22
N ALA A 12 1.20 -28.38 2.95
CA ALA A 12 0.28 -27.37 2.46
C ALA A 12 0.80 -26.83 1.13
N ILE A 13 -0.02 -26.92 0.10
CA ILE A 13 0.22 -26.25 -1.17
C ILE A 13 0.02 -24.77 -0.84
N VAL A 14 1.12 -24.04 -0.62
CA VAL A 14 1.04 -22.58 -0.47
C VAL A 14 0.77 -22.05 -1.88
N GLU A 15 -0.51 -21.86 -2.22
CA GLU A 15 -0.87 -21.16 -3.44
C GLU A 15 -0.21 -19.78 -3.41
N LYS A 16 0.68 -19.54 -4.37
CA LYS A 16 1.42 -18.28 -4.47
C LYS A 16 0.40 -17.20 -4.84
N GLY A 17 0.15 -16.29 -3.90
CA GLY A 17 -0.76 -15.16 -4.09
C GLY A 17 -0.32 -14.23 -5.23
N PRO A 18 -1.11 -13.17 -5.52
CA PRO A 18 -0.81 -12.26 -6.60
C PRO A 18 0.60 -11.67 -6.47
N THR A 19 1.31 -11.58 -7.59
CA THR A 19 2.64 -10.96 -7.62
C THR A 19 2.52 -9.45 -7.38
N PRO A 20 3.41 -8.85 -6.58
CA PRO A 20 3.40 -7.41 -6.38
C PRO A 20 3.67 -6.69 -7.70
N LEU A 21 2.86 -5.68 -8.02
CA LEU A 21 3.01 -4.88 -9.23
C LEU A 21 4.20 -3.90 -9.12
N TYR A 22 4.49 -3.43 -7.91
CA TYR A 22 5.56 -2.48 -7.62
C TYR A 22 6.67 -3.15 -6.81
N ALA A 23 7.91 -2.73 -7.07
CA ALA A 23 9.10 -3.23 -6.35
C ALA A 23 9.20 -2.69 -4.92
N GLU A 24 8.63 -1.51 -4.68
CA GLU A 24 8.63 -0.81 -3.39
C GLU A 24 7.30 -0.07 -3.18
N GLU A 25 7.08 0.39 -1.94
CA GLU A 25 5.94 1.22 -1.61
C GLU A 25 5.97 2.55 -2.37
N LEU A 26 4.83 2.95 -2.94
CA LEU A 26 4.70 4.23 -3.62
C LEU A 26 4.86 5.37 -2.60
N LYS A 27 5.83 6.24 -2.85
CA LYS A 27 6.03 7.46 -2.07
C LYS A 27 5.02 8.52 -2.48
N LEU A 28 4.65 9.37 -1.53
CA LEU A 28 3.82 10.55 -1.79
C LEU A 28 4.66 11.72 -2.30
N SER A 29 4.05 12.60 -3.09
CA SER A 29 4.63 13.92 -3.35
C SER A 29 4.64 14.74 -2.05
N LEU A 30 5.58 15.69 -1.96
CA LEU A 30 5.64 16.62 -0.82
C LEU A 30 4.32 17.42 -0.66
N ALA A 31 3.67 17.77 -1.77
CA ALA A 31 2.39 18.49 -1.76
C ALA A 31 1.30 17.66 -1.07
N LYS A 32 1.10 16.40 -1.47
CA LYS A 32 0.11 15.51 -0.84
C LYS A 32 0.37 15.28 0.64
N TYR A 33 1.64 15.16 1.02
CA TYR A 33 1.99 14.97 2.42
C TYR A 33 1.60 16.19 3.28
N LYS A 34 1.81 17.42 2.76
CA LYS A 34 1.35 18.64 3.44
C LYS A 34 -0.17 18.70 3.56
N ASP A 35 -0.89 18.33 2.52
CA ASP A 35 -2.36 18.28 2.56
C ASP A 35 -2.85 17.28 3.63
N LEU A 36 -2.21 16.11 3.74
CA LEU A 36 -2.52 15.13 4.78
C LEU A 36 -2.26 15.67 6.19
N GLN A 37 -1.15 16.38 6.40
CA GLN A 37 -0.87 17.05 7.68
C GLN A 37 -1.96 18.05 8.03
N ASP A 38 -2.36 18.90 7.08
CA ASP A 38 -3.40 19.89 7.27
C ASP A 38 -4.75 19.25 7.61
N LEU A 39 -5.09 18.14 6.95
CA LEU A 39 -6.31 17.38 7.23
C LEU A 39 -6.29 16.74 8.62
N CYS A 40 -5.13 16.28 9.07
CA CYS A 40 -4.95 15.81 10.46
C CYS A 40 -5.11 16.96 11.45
N ASN A 41 -4.44 18.10 11.22
CA ASN A 41 -4.49 19.28 12.08
C ASN A 41 -5.91 19.86 12.21
N LYS A 42 -6.67 19.88 11.11
CA LYS A 42 -8.07 20.33 11.07
C LYS A 42 -9.05 19.31 11.68
N ASN A 43 -8.57 18.16 12.18
CA ASN A 43 -9.39 17.05 12.66
C ASN A 43 -10.43 16.56 11.62
N VAL A 44 -10.16 16.76 10.33
CA VAL A 44 -10.97 16.20 9.24
C VAL A 44 -10.70 14.70 9.14
N ILE A 45 -9.42 14.32 9.25
CA ILE A 45 -9.03 12.93 9.46
C ILE A 45 -9.12 12.61 10.96
N PRO A 46 -9.80 11.52 11.37
CA PRO A 46 -9.86 11.11 12.77
C PRO A 46 -8.47 10.81 13.37
N ASN A 47 -8.24 11.23 14.63
CA ASN A 47 -6.97 11.05 15.34
C ASN A 47 -6.40 9.62 15.33
N ARG A 48 -7.27 8.60 15.30
CA ARG A 48 -6.87 7.19 15.23
C ARG A 48 -6.05 6.85 13.98
N TYR A 49 -6.13 7.67 12.93
CA TYR A 49 -5.39 7.48 11.67
C TYR A 49 -4.23 8.46 11.50
N HIS A 50 -4.06 9.44 12.40
CA HIS A 50 -3.00 10.45 12.25
C HIS A 50 -1.62 9.82 12.20
N GLN A 51 -1.35 8.84 13.07
CA GLN A 51 -0.07 8.15 13.11
C GLN A 51 0.26 7.47 11.77
N GLU A 52 -0.74 6.89 11.11
CA GLU A 52 -0.57 6.23 9.82
C GLU A 52 -0.16 7.25 8.75
N TYR A 53 -0.96 8.30 8.56
CA TYR A 53 -0.69 9.32 7.53
C TYR A 53 0.60 10.11 7.78
N LEU A 54 0.93 10.41 9.04
CA LEU A 54 2.16 11.13 9.41
C LEU A 54 3.43 10.25 9.29
N SER A 55 3.27 8.93 9.21
CA SER A 55 4.39 7.99 9.02
C SER A 55 4.67 7.66 7.54
N MET A 56 3.83 8.13 6.62
CA MET A 56 3.96 7.83 5.20
C MET A 56 5.24 8.43 4.59
N LYS A 57 5.92 7.62 3.77
CA LYS A 57 7.10 8.05 3.00
C LYS A 57 6.69 9.06 1.94
N HIS A 58 7.43 10.15 1.87
CA HIS A 58 7.24 11.22 0.89
C HIS A 58 8.58 11.59 0.27
N ASP A 59 8.52 12.13 -0.94
CA ASP A 59 9.69 12.52 -1.72
C ASP A 59 9.33 13.79 -2.50
N GLU A 60 10.23 14.76 -2.52
CA GLU A 60 10.06 16.00 -3.28
C GLU A 60 10.16 15.76 -4.79
N ASN A 61 10.83 14.69 -5.21
CA ASN A 61 11.03 14.34 -6.61
C ASN A 61 9.85 13.58 -7.21
N VAL A 62 8.90 13.14 -6.38
CA VAL A 62 7.67 12.51 -6.85
C VAL A 62 6.73 13.59 -7.35
N ARG A 63 6.63 13.69 -8.67
CA ARG A 63 5.70 14.60 -9.34
C ARG A 63 4.27 14.13 -9.08
N ASP A 64 3.44 15.05 -8.60
CA ASP A 64 2.00 14.82 -8.50
C ASP A 64 1.33 15.04 -9.86
N ALA A 65 1.45 14.04 -10.72
CA ALA A 65 0.76 14.02 -11.99
C ALA A 65 0.13 12.63 -12.17
N LEU A 66 -1.13 12.62 -12.61
CA LEU A 66 -1.68 11.43 -13.25
C LEU A 66 -1.02 11.33 -14.63
N ALA A 67 -0.68 10.12 -15.05
CA ALA A 67 -0.30 9.92 -16.45
C ALA A 67 -1.51 10.33 -17.31
N GLU A 68 -1.28 11.17 -18.31
CA GLU A 68 -2.31 11.43 -19.32
C GLU A 68 -2.62 10.10 -20.00
N THR A 69 -3.86 9.65 -19.91
CA THR A 69 -4.36 8.53 -20.71
C THR A 69 -4.65 9.10 -22.09
N ASP A 70 -3.63 9.19 -22.93
CA ASP A 70 -3.76 9.55 -24.34
C ASP A 70 -4.44 8.41 -25.15
N GLU A 71 -5.57 7.88 -24.66
CA GLU A 71 -6.50 7.05 -25.43
C GLU A 71 -7.60 7.93 -26.06
N ASP A 72 -7.21 9.05 -26.66
CA ASP A 72 -8.02 9.78 -27.64
C ASP A 72 -7.33 9.72 -29.02
N GLU A 73 -7.08 8.50 -29.51
CA GLU A 73 -6.76 8.20 -30.91
C GLU A 73 -8.07 7.98 -31.71
N GLU A 74 -8.89 9.01 -31.94
CA GLU A 74 -9.87 9.01 -33.05
C GLU A 74 -10.38 10.43 -33.43
N ASN A 75 -9.68 11.09 -34.37
CA ASN A 75 -10.30 11.79 -35.53
C ASN A 75 -9.26 12.20 -36.58
#